data_AF-A0A1Q6KHC9-F1
#
_entry.id   AF-A0A1Q6KHC9-F1
#
_cell.length_a   1.000
_cell.length_b   1.000
_cell.length_c   1.000
_cell.angle_alpha   90.00
_cell.angle_beta   90.00
_cell.angle_gamma   90.00
#
_symmetry.space_group_name_H-M   'P 1'
#
loop_
_entity.id
_entity.type
_entity.pdbx_description
1 polymer ?
#
loop_
_entity_poly.entity_id
_entity_poly.type
_entity_poly.pdbx_seq_one_letter_code
_entity_poly.pdbx_strand_id
1 'polypeptide(L)' 'MDDVVVMARNKKEAIQKLQQIREFLTTNLKLELNSKTQIFKSSQGVNFCGYKINEYRLKIRTKGKIRNDGSIKIC' A
#
# COMPACT_ATOMS: atom_id res chain seq x y z
N MET A 1 -3.25 11.28 -8.18
CA MET A 1 -2.56 9.98 -7.99
C MET A 1 -2.25 9.95 -6.52
N ASP A 2 -3.16 9.37 -5.73
CA ASP A 2 -3.27 9.69 -4.30
C ASP A 2 -3.21 8.42 -3.44
N ASP A 3 -2.72 7.33 -4.03
CA ASP A 3 -2.48 6.07 -3.34
C ASP A 3 -1.05 6.08 -2.78
N VAL A 4 -0.92 5.84 -1.47
CA VAL A 4 0.36 5.73 -0.76
C VAL A 4 0.43 4.39 -0.05
N VAL A 5 1.60 3.74 -0.08
CA VAL A 5 1.88 2.53 0.69
C VAL A 5 3.04 2.81 1.63
N VAL A 6 2.87 2.44 2.91
CA VAL A 6 3.89 2.57 3.95
C VAL A 6 4.27 1.18 4.45
N MET A 7 5.56 0.88 4.45
CA MET A 7 6.11 -0.34 5.04
C MET A 7 6.64 -0.04 6.44
N ALA A 8 6.21 -0.84 7.42
CA ALA A 8 6.67 -0.77 8.80
C ALA A 8 7.12 -2.16 9.26
N ARG A 9 8.06 -2.22 10.21
CA ARG A 9 8.64 -3.49 10.67
C ARG A 9 7.64 -4.30 11.50
N ASN A 10 6.83 -3.62 12.30
CA ASN A 10 5.91 -4.23 13.25
C ASN A 10 4.49 -3.65 13.13
N LYS A 11 3.48 -4.44 13.48
CA LYS A 11 2.08 -3.99 13.48
C LYS A 11 1.84 -2.82 14.43
N LYS A 12 2.47 -2.82 15.61
CA LYS A 12 2.35 -1.72 16.60
C LYS A 12 2.87 -0.40 16.04
N GLU A 13 4.04 -0.44 15.39
CA GLU A 13 4.65 0.72 14.75
C GLU A 13 3.77 1.25 13.60
N ALA A 14 3.21 0.35 12.78
CA ALA A 14 2.29 0.73 11.71
C ALA A 14 1.06 1.49 12.23
N ILE A 15 0.48 1.07 13.35
CA ILE A 15 -0.67 1.74 13.98
C ILE A 15 -0.27 3.13 14.48
N GLN A 16 0.87 3.24 15.17
CA GLN A 16 1.39 4.53 15.65
C GLN A 16 1.65 5.50 14.49
N LYS A 17 2.29 5.02 13.42
CA LYS A 17 2.56 5.83 12.23
C LYS A 17 1.28 6.24 11.51
N LEU A 18 0.28 5.36 11.41
CA LEU A 18 -1.02 5.69 10.82
C LEU A 18 -1.72 6.83 11.59
N GLN A 19 -1.66 6.79 12.92
CA GLN A 19 -2.24 7.83 13.76
C GLN A 19 -1.51 9.18 13.57
N GLN A 20 -0.17 9.16 13.56
CA GLN A 20 0.64 10.36 13.32
C GLN A 20 0.36 10.97 11.94
N ILE A 21 0.24 10.14 10.90
CA ILE A 21 -0.10 10.60 9.55
C ILE A 21 -1.51 11.20 9.52
N ARG A 22 -2.47 10.58 10.20
CA ARG A 22 -3.85 11.09 10.28
C ARG A 22 -3.89 12.47 10.91
N GLU A 23 -3.25 12.63 12.07
CA GLU A 23 -3.15 13.92 12.76
C GLU A 23 -2.47 14.97 11.88
N PHE A 24 -1.34 14.62 11.25
CA PHE A 24 -0.63 15.52 10.35
C PHE A 24 -1.49 16.00 9.17
N LEU A 25 -2.23 15.09 8.52
CA LEU A 25 -3.12 15.40 7.40
C LEU A 25 -4.28 16.30 7.82
N THR A 26 -4.89 16.02 8.97
CA THR A 26 -6.02 16.82 9.46
C THR A 26 -5.59 18.21 9.92
N THR A 27 -4.45 18.33 10.63
CA THR A 27 -3.98 19.62 11.15
C THR A 27 -3.38 20.52 10.07
N ASN A 28 -2.53 19.99 9.20
CA ASN A 28 -1.77 20.81 8.25
C ASN A 28 -2.48 20.96 6.90
N LEU A 29 -3.14 19.89 6.43
CA LEU A 29 -3.77 19.87 5.10
C LEU A 29 -5.30 19.94 5.15
N LYS A 30 -5.91 19.83 6.34
CA LYS A 30 -7.38 19.73 6.52
C LYS A 30 -8.01 18.62 5.67
N LEU A 31 -7.28 17.51 5.52
CA LEU A 31 -7.72 16.33 4.77
C LEU A 31 -8.05 15.18 5.72
N GLU A 32 -9.01 14.37 5.31
CA GLU A 32 -9.38 13.14 6.01
C GLU A 32 -8.88 11.91 5.24
N LEU A 33 -8.38 10.92 5.98
CA LEU A 33 -7.99 9.63 5.43
C LEU A 33 -9.24 8.83 5.01
N ASN A 34 -9.13 8.16 3.86
CA ASN A 34 -10.18 7.27 3.38
C ASN A 34 -10.36 6.07 4.33
N SER A 35 -11.61 5.69 4.59
CA SER A 35 -11.98 4.51 5.39
C SER A 35 -11.48 3.17 4.81
N LYS A 36 -11.05 3.15 3.54
CA LYS A 36 -10.41 1.99 2.90
C LYS A 36 -8.97 1.74 3.37
N THR A 37 -8.35 2.68 4.07
CA THR A 37 -6.97 2.54 4.55
C THR A 37 -6.87 1.43 5.60
N GLN A 38 -6.02 0.44 5.36
CA GLN A 38 -5.92 -0.76 6.21
C GLN A 38 -4.46 -1.19 6.36
N ILE A 39 -4.16 -1.82 7.50
CA ILE A 39 -2.84 -2.38 7.80
C ILE A 39 -2.88 -3.87 7.49
N PHE A 40 -2.08 -4.29 6.51
CA PHE A 40 -1.97 -5.68 6.08
C PHE A 40 -0.66 -6.31 6.51
N LYS A 41 -0.64 -7.64 6.63
CA LYS A 41 0.62 -8.38 6.79
C LYS A 41 1.33 -8.46 5.44
N SER A 42 2.66 -8.43 5.45
CA SER A 42 3.49 -8.55 4.25
C SER A 42 3.19 -9.83 3.45
N SER A 43 2.86 -10.92 4.14
CA SER A 43 2.54 -12.22 3.54
C SER A 43 1.30 -12.23 2.63
N GLN A 44 0.33 -11.34 2.85
CA GLN A 44 -0.88 -11.26 2.02
C GLN A 44 -0.63 -10.55 0.68
N GLY A 45 0.43 -9.73 0.63
CA GLY A 45 0.72 -8.82 -0.48
C GLY A 45 -0.26 -7.65 -0.56
N VAL A 46 0.14 -6.60 -1.28
CA VAL A 46 -0.63 -5.34 -1.41
C VAL A 46 -0.90 -5.03 -2.88
N ASN A 47 -2.10 -4.57 -3.19
CA ASN A 47 -2.42 -4.05 -4.51
C ASN A 47 -2.07 -2.56 -4.55
N PHE A 48 -1.18 -2.17 -5.45
CA PHE A 48 -0.75 -0.78 -5.58
C PHE A 48 -0.53 -0.42 -7.04
N CYS A 49 -1.14 0.67 -7.52
CA CYS A 49 -1.00 1.21 -8.88
C CYS A 49 -1.03 0.17 -10.02
N GLY A 50 -1.91 -0.83 -9.95
CA GLY A 50 -2.04 -1.87 -10.99
C GLY A 50 -1.09 -3.07 -10.86
N TYR A 51 -0.31 -3.13 -9.79
CA TYR A 51 0.56 -4.24 -9.44
C TYR A 51 0.10 -4.90 -8.13
N LYS A 52 0.43 -6.19 -8.01
CA LYS A 52 0.35 -6.95 -6.77
C LYS A 52 1.77 -7.13 -6.24
N ILE A 53 2.08 -6.41 -5.18
CA ILE A 53 3.37 -6.40 -4.51
C ILE A 53 3.39 -7.50 -3.46
N ASN A 54 4.32 -8.43 -3.58
CA ASN A 54 4.67 -9.42 -2.55
C ASN A 54 6.11 -9.16 -2.10
N GLU A 55 6.51 -9.72 -0.95
CA GLU A 55 7.85 -9.54 -0.36
C GLU A 55 9.01 -9.71 -1.37
N TYR A 56 8.91 -10.69 -2.28
CA TYR A 56 10.00 -11.03 -3.21
C TYR A 56 9.67 -10.79 -4.69
N ARG A 57 8.42 -10.46 -5.01
CA ARG A 57 7.95 -10.43 -6.41
C ARG A 57 6.90 -9.36 -6.61
N LEU A 58 7.03 -8.64 -7.71
CA LEU A 58 6.01 -7.73 -8.19
C LEU A 58 5.29 -8.38 -9.38
N LYS A 59 3.99 -8.61 -9.23
CA LYS A 59 3.15 -9.18 -10.29
C LYS A 59 2.26 -8.10 -10.87
N ILE A 60 2.04 -8.13 -12.18
CA ILE A 60 1.02 -7.30 -12.81
C ILE A 60 -0.36 -7.83 -12.38
N ARG A 61 -1.29 -6.93 -12.01
CA ARG A 61 -2.66 -7.32 -11.69
C ARG A 61 -3.37 -7.78 -12.97
N THR A 62 -3.81 -9.04 -13.01
CA THR A 62 -4.48 -9.65 -14.16
C THR A 62 -5.99 -9.40 -14.20
N LYS A 63 -6.63 -9.10 -13.05
CA LYS A 63 -8.06 -8.70 -13.00
C LYS A 63 -8.26 -7.35 -13.71
N GLY A 64 -8.80 -7.41 -14.93
CA GLY A 64 -9.11 -6.26 -15.79
C GLY A 64 -8.09 -5.96 -16.89
N LYS A 65 -7.06 -6.79 -17.11
CA LYS A 65 -6.07 -6.60 -18.18
C LYS A 65 -6.22 -7.64 -19.30
N ILE A 66 -6.28 -7.15 -20.54
CA ILE A 66 -6.03 -7.90 -21.77
C ILE A 66 -4.51 -8.11 -21.82
N ARG A 67 -4.07 -9.36 -21.61
CA ARG A 67 -2.73 -9.98 -21.81
C ARG A 67 -1.50 -9.05 -21.80
N ASN A 68 -0.57 -9.30 -20.86
CA ASN A 68 0.89 -9.26 -21.10
C ASN A 68 1.63 -9.78 -19.85
N ASP A 69 2.40 -10.84 -20.06
CA ASP A 69 2.85 -11.82 -19.06
C ASP A 69 4.25 -11.49 -18.48
N GLY A 70 4.51 -10.21 -18.20
CA GLY A 70 5.81 -9.75 -17.68
C GLY A 70 5.84 -9.68 -16.15
N SER A 71 6.55 -10.59 -15.49
CA SER A 71 6.90 -10.42 -14.06
C SER A 71 8.19 -9.63 -13.92
N ILE A 72 8.16 -8.50 -13.21
CA ILE A 72 9.33 -7.69 -12.89
C ILE A 72 9.88 -8.15 -11.54
N LYS A 73 11.13 -8.59 -11.50
CA LYS A 73 11.84 -8.88 -10.23
C LYS A 73 12.28 -7.54 -9.64
N ILE A 74 11.95 -7.33 -8.37
CA ILE A 74 12.56 -6.26 -7.58
C ILE A 74 13.83 -6.87 -7.01
N CYS A 75 15.00 -6.33 -7.40
CA CYS A 75 16.31 -6.67 -6.85
C CYS A 75 16.61 -5.77 -5.66
#